data_AF-A0A7S1SRI7-F1
#
_entry.id   AF-A0A7S1SRI7-F1
#
_cell.length_a   1.000
_cell.length_b   1.000
_cell.length_c   1.000
_cell.angle_alpha   90.00
_cell.angle_beta   90.00
_cell.angle_gamma   90.00
#
_symmetry.space_group_name_H-M   'P 1'
#
loop_
_entity.id
_entity.type
_entity.pdbx_description
1 polymer ?
#
loop_
_entity_poly.entity_id
_entity_poly.type
_entity_poly.pdbx_seq_one_letter_code
_entity_poly.pdbx_strand_id
1 'polypeptide(L)'
;RDLGARVARTKAAMDALDPITRVQVEGHRPGTYMRLQFRNVPCEFMAHFRAESPLLVGVLPAVEQGMGYMQMRLKRHRWSPRILKNRDPLILSAGWRRFQACPVYAIEDNNGRLRMLKYTPEHMHCRAVLWGPMVPPNTGVLALQTLQANTSSWRISATGVVLELDASTKVVKKLKLVGTPSQINRNTAFVTGMFNSQLEVAKFEGASIRTVSGIRGTIKKALRPGQKGIRDGDFRATFEDKLIKSDIVFLRAWTAVDVPKFVNPV
;
A
#
# COMPACT_ATOMS: atom_id res chain seq x y z
N ARG A 1 -9.10 -6.94 38.62
CA ARG A 1 -10.14 -7.32 39.61
C ARG A 1 -11.52 -6.78 39.19
N ASP A 2 -11.62 -5.55 38.67
CA ASP A 2 -12.91 -4.98 38.19
C ASP A 2 -13.56 -5.69 37.01
N LEU A 3 -12.79 -6.23 36.06
CA LEU A 3 -13.37 -6.89 34.88
C LEU A 3 -14.19 -8.12 35.27
N GLY A 4 -13.68 -8.95 36.19
CA GLY A 4 -14.37 -10.12 36.70
C GLY A 4 -15.63 -9.75 37.50
N ALA A 5 -15.55 -8.73 38.35
CA ALA A 5 -16.71 -8.21 39.07
C ALA A 5 -17.77 -7.61 38.14
N ARG A 6 -17.36 -7.01 37.02
CA ARG A 6 -18.28 -6.51 35.98
C ARG A 6 -18.97 -7.66 35.26
N VAL A 7 -18.21 -8.67 34.83
CA VAL A 7 -18.78 -9.87 34.18
C VAL A 7 -19.77 -10.58 35.11
N ALA A 8 -19.44 -10.74 36.39
CA ALA A 8 -20.33 -11.35 37.37
C ALA A 8 -21.63 -10.54 37.57
N ARG A 9 -21.54 -9.20 37.66
CA ARG A 9 -22.71 -8.32 37.74
C ARG A 9 -23.58 -8.39 36.48
N THR A 10 -22.97 -8.36 35.29
CA THR A 10 -23.71 -8.51 34.03
C THR A 10 -24.42 -9.85 33.97
N LYS A 11 -23.73 -10.95 34.33
CA LYS A 11 -24.34 -12.28 34.34
C LYS A 11 -25.53 -12.35 35.31
N ALA A 12 -25.38 -11.84 36.53
CA ALA A 12 -26.46 -11.82 37.51
C ALA A 12 -27.68 -11.00 37.04
N ALA A 13 -27.45 -9.84 36.41
CA ALA A 13 -28.51 -9.01 35.86
C ALA A 13 -29.25 -9.71 34.70
N MET A 14 -28.52 -10.43 33.83
CA MET A 14 -29.11 -11.14 32.70
C MET A 14 -29.83 -12.43 33.09
N ASP A 15 -29.39 -13.09 34.17
CA ASP A 15 -30.03 -14.30 34.70
C ASP A 15 -31.35 -14.00 35.43
N ALA A 16 -31.56 -12.74 35.87
CA ALA A 16 -32.81 -12.28 36.49
C ALA A 16 -33.92 -11.96 35.48
N LEU A 17 -33.61 -11.90 34.18
CA LEU A 17 -34.58 -11.60 33.13
C LEU A 17 -35.29 -12.86 32.64
N ASP A 18 -36.52 -12.68 32.15
CA ASP A 18 -37.29 -13.76 31.52
C ASP A 18 -36.55 -14.35 30.30
N PRO A 19 -36.69 -15.66 30.02
CA PRO A 19 -35.94 -16.33 28.96
C PRO A 19 -36.11 -15.70 27.56
N ILE A 20 -37.30 -15.21 27.23
CA ILE A 20 -37.61 -14.61 25.93
C ILE A 20 -36.87 -13.27 25.79
N THR A 21 -37.02 -12.40 26.78
CA THR A 21 -36.37 -11.09 26.83
C THR A 21 -34.86 -11.22 26.86
N ARG A 22 -34.34 -12.22 27.59
CA ARG A 22 -32.90 -12.50 27.67
C ARG A 22 -32.32 -12.86 26.30
N VAL A 23 -32.99 -13.71 25.52
CA VAL A 23 -32.53 -14.07 24.17
C VAL A 23 -32.56 -12.86 23.23
N GLN A 24 -33.54 -11.97 23.36
CA GLN A 24 -33.60 -10.76 22.54
C GLN A 24 -32.48 -9.76 22.85
N VAL A 25 -32.04 -9.66 24.11
CA VAL A 25 -31.01 -8.70 24.53
C VAL A 25 -29.59 -9.27 24.43
N GLU A 26 -29.35 -10.49 24.92
CA GLU A 26 -28.03 -11.13 24.95
C GLU A 26 -27.72 -11.89 23.66
N GLY A 27 -28.75 -12.35 22.95
CA GLY A 27 -28.63 -13.38 21.94
C GLY A 27 -28.43 -14.77 22.55
N HIS A 28 -27.79 -15.65 21.80
CA HIS A 28 -27.51 -17.02 22.23
C HIS A 28 -26.14 -17.13 22.91
N ARG A 29 -26.10 -17.80 24.06
CA ARG A 29 -24.87 -17.97 24.86
C ARG A 29 -23.88 -18.96 24.23
N PRO A 30 -22.57 -18.75 24.43
CA PRO A 30 -21.56 -19.74 24.07
C PRO A 30 -21.85 -21.11 24.68
N GLY A 31 -21.70 -22.17 23.89
CA GLY A 31 -21.96 -23.56 24.30
C GLY A 31 -23.38 -24.08 24.00
N THR A 32 -24.28 -23.23 23.51
CA THR A 32 -25.62 -23.66 23.08
C THR A 32 -25.54 -24.39 21.74
N TYR A 33 -26.17 -25.57 21.62
CA TYR A 33 -26.32 -26.25 20.33
C TYR A 33 -27.40 -25.56 19.49
N MET A 34 -27.07 -25.16 18.26
CA MET A 34 -27.94 -24.34 17.43
C MET A 34 -28.06 -24.92 16.01
N ARG A 35 -29.22 -24.72 15.39
CA ARG A 35 -29.45 -25.00 13.97
C ARG A 35 -29.47 -23.69 13.19
N LEU A 36 -28.56 -23.55 12.24
CA LEU A 36 -28.48 -22.39 11.36
C LEU A 36 -29.05 -22.73 9.98
N GLN A 37 -29.86 -21.84 9.42
CA GLN A 37 -30.38 -21.96 8.07
C GLN A 37 -29.92 -20.78 7.23
N PHE A 38 -29.16 -21.07 6.18
CA PHE A 38 -28.71 -20.09 5.22
C PHE A 38 -29.55 -20.17 3.94
N ARG A 39 -29.83 -19.02 3.32
CA ARG A 39 -30.50 -18.94 2.02
C ARG A 39 -29.46 -18.57 0.95
N ASN A 40 -29.67 -18.98 -0.29
CA ASN A 40 -28.82 -18.67 -1.44
C ASN A 40 -27.36 -19.17 -1.30
N VAL A 41 -27.18 -20.39 -0.77
CA VAL A 41 -25.88 -21.04 -0.77
C VAL A 41 -25.57 -21.58 -2.17
N PRO A 42 -24.36 -21.36 -2.73
CA PRO A 42 -23.98 -21.88 -4.04
C PRO A 42 -24.12 -23.42 -4.10
N CYS A 43 -24.61 -23.95 -5.22
CA CYS A 43 -24.82 -25.39 -5.36
C CYS A 43 -23.50 -26.17 -5.40
N GLU A 44 -22.44 -25.53 -5.87
CA GLU A 44 -21.07 -26.09 -5.93
C GLU A 44 -20.56 -26.44 -4.53
N PHE A 45 -20.95 -25.66 -3.52
CA PHE A 45 -20.60 -25.95 -2.13
C PHE A 45 -21.20 -27.27 -1.65
N MET A 46 -22.46 -27.55 -2.02
CA MET A 46 -23.12 -28.81 -1.69
C MET A 46 -22.55 -29.98 -2.49
N ALA A 47 -22.27 -29.77 -3.78
CA ALA A 47 -21.74 -30.81 -4.67
C ALA A 47 -20.32 -31.26 -4.31
N HIS A 48 -19.48 -30.34 -3.82
CA HIS A 48 -18.08 -30.61 -3.47
C HIS A 48 -17.81 -30.65 -1.97
N PHE A 49 -18.86 -30.76 -1.14
CA PHE A 49 -18.71 -30.85 0.30
C PHE A 49 -17.95 -32.11 0.70
N ARG A 50 -16.89 -31.94 1.50
CA ARG A 50 -16.11 -33.04 2.08
C ARG A 50 -16.16 -32.95 3.60
N ALA A 51 -16.62 -34.00 4.26
CA ALA A 51 -16.73 -34.07 5.72
C ALA A 51 -15.38 -33.90 6.45
N GLU A 52 -14.27 -34.18 5.77
CA GLU A 52 -12.90 -34.00 6.28
C GLU A 52 -12.50 -32.54 6.44
N SER A 53 -13.16 -31.62 5.71
CA SER A 53 -12.86 -30.18 5.76
C SER A 53 -13.82 -29.48 6.71
N PRO A 54 -13.34 -28.92 7.84
CA PRO A 54 -14.21 -28.29 8.82
C PRO A 54 -14.85 -27.02 8.27
N LEU A 55 -16.13 -26.82 8.60
CA LEU A 55 -16.84 -25.58 8.33
C LEU A 55 -16.75 -24.67 9.55
N LEU A 56 -16.23 -23.47 9.32
CA LEU A 56 -16.09 -22.44 10.35
C LEU A 56 -17.05 -21.29 10.01
N VAL A 57 -17.93 -20.96 10.94
CA VAL A 57 -18.90 -19.87 10.80
C VAL A 57 -18.51 -18.76 11.78
N GLY A 58 -18.26 -17.57 11.24
CA GLY A 58 -17.93 -16.38 12.01
C GLY A 58 -18.92 -15.26 11.69
N VAL A 59 -19.21 -14.42 12.68
CA VAL A 59 -20.00 -13.21 12.49
C VAL A 59 -19.07 -12.06 12.14
N LEU A 60 -19.40 -11.32 11.08
CA LEU A 60 -18.65 -10.16 10.63
C LEU A 60 -19.19 -8.89 11.28
N PRO A 61 -18.39 -8.12 12.04
CA PRO A 61 -18.80 -6.82 12.56
C PRO A 61 -19.06 -5.84 11.40
N ALA A 62 -19.86 -4.81 11.65
CA ALA A 62 -20.24 -3.82 10.62
C ALA A 62 -19.03 -3.19 9.89
N VAL A 63 -17.94 -2.96 10.62
CA VAL A 63 -16.69 -2.42 10.06
C VAL A 63 -16.09 -3.35 9.00
N GLU A 64 -16.17 -4.67 9.19
CA GLU A 64 -15.59 -5.66 8.27
C GLU A 64 -16.45 -5.93 7.02
N GLN A 65 -17.67 -5.41 6.98
CA GLN A 65 -18.58 -5.61 5.84
C GLN A 65 -18.18 -4.75 4.63
N GLY A 66 -17.57 -3.59 4.88
CA GLY A 66 -17.17 -2.67 3.81
C GLY A 66 -15.85 -3.05 3.12
N MET A 67 -15.68 -2.53 1.91
CA MET A 67 -14.42 -2.56 1.15
C MET A 67 -13.73 -1.20 1.26
N GLY A 68 -12.41 -1.20 1.42
CA GLY A 68 -11.64 0.03 1.62
C GLY A 68 -10.16 -0.14 1.31
N TYR A 69 -9.41 0.96 1.41
CA TYR A 69 -7.95 0.86 1.42
C TYR A 69 -7.48 0.53 2.83
N MET A 70 -6.57 -0.42 2.92
CA MET A 70 -5.97 -0.84 4.17
C MET A 70 -4.49 -0.56 4.12
N GLN A 71 -3.98 0.09 5.15
CA GLN A 71 -2.56 0.21 5.37
C GLN A 71 -2.12 -0.85 6.39
N MET A 72 -1.11 -1.62 6.03
CA MET A 72 -0.53 -2.65 6.90
C MET A 72 0.98 -2.47 7.05
N ARG A 73 1.51 -2.91 8.18
CA ARG A 73 2.95 -3.07 8.40
C ARG A 73 3.31 -4.49 8.05
N LEU A 74 3.93 -4.69 6.89
CA LEU A 74 4.30 -6.00 6.38
C LEU A 74 5.81 -6.22 6.45
N LYS A 75 6.23 -7.41 6.84
CA LYS A 75 7.62 -7.87 6.76
C LYS A 75 7.65 -9.23 6.09
N ARG A 76 8.60 -9.41 5.17
CA ARG A 76 8.87 -10.71 4.55
C ARG A 76 9.22 -11.72 5.63
N HIS A 77 8.67 -12.92 5.53
CA HIS A 77 8.98 -13.98 6.47
C HIS A 77 10.45 -14.41 6.35
N ARG A 78 11.12 -14.65 7.48
CA ARG A 78 12.56 -14.98 7.53
C ARG A 78 12.92 -16.18 6.64
N TRP A 79 12.07 -17.20 6.64
CA TRP A 79 12.28 -18.45 5.89
C TRP A 79 11.70 -18.43 4.47
N SER A 80 11.06 -17.34 4.04
CA SER A 80 10.57 -17.24 2.66
C SER A 80 11.75 -16.98 1.72
N PRO A 81 11.97 -17.79 0.68
CA PRO A 81 13.17 -17.66 -0.16
C PRO A 81 13.14 -16.43 -1.10
N ARG A 82 11.95 -15.89 -1.42
CA ARG A 82 11.79 -14.84 -2.44
C ARG A 82 11.40 -13.51 -1.81
N ILE A 83 11.95 -12.42 -2.35
CA ILE A 83 11.47 -11.07 -2.07
C ILE A 83 10.14 -10.82 -2.77
N LEU A 84 9.25 -10.08 -2.12
CA LEU A 84 7.94 -9.77 -2.70
C LEU A 84 8.04 -8.54 -3.59
N LYS A 85 7.55 -8.66 -4.81
CA LYS A 85 7.50 -7.57 -5.79
C LYS A 85 6.23 -6.74 -5.61
N ASN A 86 6.35 -5.44 -5.81
CA ASN A 86 5.23 -4.53 -5.73
C ASN A 86 4.20 -4.81 -6.84
N ARG A 87 2.90 -4.79 -6.51
CA ARG A 87 1.76 -5.11 -7.38
C ARG A 87 1.70 -6.55 -7.88
N ASP A 88 2.50 -7.46 -7.33
CA ASP A 88 2.27 -8.90 -7.53
C ASP A 88 1.11 -9.35 -6.64
N PRO A 89 0.24 -10.24 -7.14
CA PRO A 89 -0.88 -10.74 -6.38
C PRO A 89 -0.41 -11.60 -5.20
N LEU A 90 -1.00 -11.38 -4.04
CA LEU A 90 -0.67 -12.05 -2.80
C LEU A 90 -1.95 -12.48 -2.09
N ILE A 91 -1.98 -13.71 -1.61
CA ILE A 91 -3.12 -14.26 -0.86
C ILE A 91 -2.92 -13.87 0.60
N LEU A 92 -3.89 -13.13 1.13
CA LEU A 92 -3.86 -12.60 2.47
C LEU A 92 -4.92 -13.31 3.31
N SER A 93 -4.51 -13.75 4.49
CA SER A 93 -5.41 -14.20 5.54
C SER A 93 -5.47 -13.10 6.59
N ALA A 94 -6.63 -12.44 6.69
CA ALA A 94 -6.88 -11.36 7.64
C ALA A 94 -8.28 -11.53 8.23
N GLY A 95 -8.35 -11.68 9.55
CA GLY A 95 -9.59 -12.06 10.23
C GLY A 95 -10.12 -13.42 9.71
N TRP A 96 -11.41 -13.46 9.36
CA TRP A 96 -12.07 -14.65 8.81
C TRP A 96 -11.84 -14.85 7.30
N ARG A 97 -11.32 -13.83 6.60
CA ARG A 97 -11.28 -13.83 5.14
C ARG A 97 -9.91 -14.21 4.62
N ARG A 98 -9.92 -15.04 3.58
CA ARG A 98 -8.78 -15.30 2.70
C ARG A 98 -9.09 -14.72 1.34
N PHE A 99 -8.25 -13.83 0.85
CA PHE A 99 -8.46 -13.19 -0.43
C PHE A 99 -7.13 -12.84 -1.07
N GLN A 100 -7.09 -12.85 -2.39
CA GLN A 100 -5.96 -12.40 -3.18
C GLN A 100 -6.13 -10.91 -3.48
N ALA A 101 -5.08 -10.13 -3.23
CA ALA A 101 -5.02 -8.71 -3.57
C ALA A 101 -3.62 -8.34 -4.07
N CYS A 102 -3.49 -7.18 -4.72
CA CYS A 102 -2.21 -6.67 -5.23
C CYS A 102 -1.68 -5.55 -4.34
N PRO A 103 -0.85 -5.84 -3.31
CA PRO A 103 -0.34 -4.82 -2.40
C PRO A 103 0.67 -3.88 -3.07
N VAL A 104 0.58 -2.61 -2.69
CA VAL A 104 1.56 -1.57 -3.01
C VAL A 104 2.49 -1.34 -1.83
N TYR A 105 3.76 -1.73 -1.97
CA TYR A 105 4.77 -1.53 -0.94
C TYR A 105 5.31 -0.10 -0.95
N ALA A 106 5.45 0.48 0.24
CA ALA A 106 5.98 1.81 0.47
C ALA A 106 6.80 1.88 1.77
N ILE A 107 7.67 2.88 1.85
CA ILE A 107 8.35 3.27 3.09
C ILE A 107 8.04 4.73 3.38
N GLU A 108 7.89 5.03 4.65
CA GLU A 108 7.69 6.40 5.11
C GLU A 108 9.05 7.11 5.11
N ASP A 109 9.20 8.14 4.29
CA ASP A 109 10.38 9.03 4.32
C ASP A 109 10.28 9.97 5.54
N ASN A 110 11.40 10.59 5.96
CA ASN A 110 11.45 11.52 7.11
C ASN A 110 10.46 12.70 7.03
N ASN A 111 9.94 13.01 5.83
CA ASN A 111 8.96 14.07 5.60
C ASN A 111 7.51 13.56 5.68
N GLY A 112 7.27 12.36 6.23
CA GLY A 112 5.95 11.73 6.34
C GLY A 112 5.35 11.26 5.01
N ARG A 113 6.14 11.22 3.94
CA ARG A 113 5.68 10.79 2.60
C ARG A 113 5.82 9.28 2.44
N LEU A 114 4.77 8.62 1.95
CA LEU A 114 4.81 7.20 1.60
C LEU A 114 5.45 6.99 0.22
N ARG A 115 6.76 6.75 0.21
CA ARG A 115 7.52 6.47 -1.02
C ARG A 115 7.36 5.01 -1.43
N MET A 116 6.81 4.79 -2.62
CA MET A 116 6.68 3.48 -3.25
C MET A 116 8.03 2.77 -3.38
N LEU A 117 8.07 1.49 -3.00
CA LEU A 117 9.19 0.57 -3.20
C LEU A 117 8.92 -0.36 -4.38
N LYS A 118 9.96 -0.82 -5.08
CA LYS A 118 9.79 -1.86 -6.12
C LYS A 118 9.63 -3.25 -5.53
N TYR A 119 10.29 -3.50 -4.40
CA TYR A 119 10.31 -4.77 -3.69
C TYR A 119 10.23 -4.53 -2.18
N THR A 120 9.77 -5.52 -1.43
CA THR A 120 9.88 -5.51 0.03
C THR A 120 11.34 -5.57 0.46
N PRO A 121 11.76 -4.82 1.50
CA PRO A 121 13.08 -4.98 2.08
C PRO A 121 13.22 -6.36 2.76
N GLU A 122 14.43 -6.92 2.79
CA GLU A 122 14.64 -8.31 3.19
C GLU A 122 14.39 -8.58 4.67
N HIS A 123 14.81 -7.66 5.55
CA HIS A 123 14.78 -7.84 7.00
C HIS A 123 14.09 -6.70 7.75
N MET A 124 13.43 -5.80 7.02
CA MET A 124 12.76 -4.62 7.56
C MET A 124 11.25 -4.70 7.36
N HIS A 125 10.50 -3.97 8.18
CA HIS A 125 9.08 -3.74 7.94
C HIS A 125 8.89 -2.64 6.89
N CYS A 126 7.92 -2.81 6.01
CA CYS A 126 7.46 -1.80 5.07
C CYS A 126 5.96 -1.57 5.27
N ARG A 127 5.47 -0.43 4.78
CA ARG A 127 4.04 -0.20 4.64
C ARG A 127 3.58 -0.95 3.39
N ALA A 128 2.50 -1.70 3.48
CA ALA A 128 1.81 -2.23 2.31
C ALA A 128 0.41 -1.62 2.29
N VAL A 129 0.01 -1.14 1.13
CA VAL A 129 -1.30 -0.55 0.91
C VAL A 129 -2.05 -1.38 -0.10
N LEU A 130 -3.27 -1.77 0.21
CA LEU A 130 -4.08 -2.55 -0.71
C LEU A 130 -5.56 -2.19 -0.60
N TRP A 131 -6.30 -2.50 -1.65
CA TRP A 131 -7.75 -2.45 -1.64
C TRP A 131 -8.31 -3.82 -1.26
N GLY A 132 -9.21 -3.87 -0.28
CA GLY A 132 -9.68 -5.13 0.29
C GLY A 132 -10.84 -4.99 1.27
N PRO A 133 -11.35 -6.12 1.78
CA PRO A 133 -12.32 -6.09 2.87
C PRO A 133 -11.68 -5.49 4.11
N MET A 134 -12.32 -4.49 4.71
CA MET A 134 -11.76 -3.78 5.85
C MET A 134 -11.59 -4.72 7.04
N VAL A 135 -10.47 -4.60 7.75
CA VAL A 135 -10.15 -5.40 8.94
C VAL A 135 -9.74 -4.44 10.06
N PRO A 136 -10.18 -4.64 11.31
CA PRO A 136 -9.84 -3.75 12.40
C PRO A 136 -8.31 -3.55 12.54
N PRO A 137 -7.87 -2.33 12.90
CA PRO A 137 -6.46 -2.07 13.14
C PRO A 137 -5.92 -2.95 14.27
N ASN A 138 -4.61 -3.20 14.27
CA ASN A 138 -3.90 -4.14 15.13
C ASN A 138 -4.25 -5.63 14.93
N THR A 139 -5.00 -5.98 13.88
CA THR A 139 -5.21 -7.38 13.51
C THR A 139 -4.00 -7.96 12.78
N GLY A 140 -3.56 -9.16 13.17
CA GLY A 140 -2.49 -9.89 12.49
C GLY A 140 -2.89 -10.37 11.10
N VAL A 141 -1.96 -10.28 10.15
CA VAL A 141 -2.15 -10.69 8.75
C VAL A 141 -1.04 -11.65 8.35
N LEU A 142 -1.43 -12.73 7.68
CA LEU A 142 -0.51 -13.68 7.06
C LEU A 142 -0.63 -13.59 5.54
N ALA A 143 0.49 -13.66 4.84
CA ALA A 143 0.55 -13.55 3.40
C ALA A 143 1.19 -14.79 2.77
N LEU A 144 0.57 -15.32 1.72
CA LEU A 144 0.99 -16.50 0.98
C LEU A 144 1.03 -16.18 -0.52
N GLN A 145 1.99 -16.76 -1.24
CA GLN A 145 2.03 -16.68 -2.70
C GLN A 145 1.20 -17.78 -3.39
N THR A 146 1.24 -19.00 -2.87
CA THR A 146 0.55 -20.15 -3.44
C THR A 146 -0.13 -20.97 -2.34
N LEU A 147 -1.28 -21.56 -2.68
CA LEU A 147 -2.02 -22.51 -1.85
C LEU A 147 -1.76 -23.96 -2.26
N GLN A 148 -0.98 -24.19 -3.32
CA GLN A 148 -0.73 -25.52 -3.82
C GLN A 148 0.14 -26.34 -2.85
N ALA A 149 -0.23 -27.61 -2.66
CA ALA A 149 0.48 -28.53 -1.77
C ALA A 149 1.87 -28.93 -2.29
N ASN A 150 2.09 -28.87 -3.61
CA ASN A 150 3.29 -29.38 -4.28
C ASN A 150 4.51 -28.44 -4.19
N THR A 151 4.62 -27.66 -3.12
CA THR A 151 5.75 -26.75 -2.92
C THR A 151 6.60 -27.25 -1.76
N SER A 152 7.86 -27.58 -2.02
CA SER A 152 8.85 -28.02 -1.03
C SER A 152 9.40 -26.87 -0.17
N SER A 153 9.24 -25.62 -0.60
CA SER A 153 9.71 -24.44 0.13
C SER A 153 8.68 -23.90 1.14
N TRP A 154 9.16 -23.12 2.10
CA TRP A 154 8.33 -22.39 3.05
C TRP A 154 7.26 -21.54 2.36
N ARG A 155 5.98 -21.73 2.72
CA ARG A 155 4.83 -21.14 2.00
C ARG A 155 4.44 -19.74 2.49
N ILE A 156 4.59 -19.47 3.79
CA ILE A 156 4.25 -18.15 4.35
C ILE A 156 5.29 -17.15 3.87
N SER A 157 4.87 -16.21 3.04
CA SER A 157 5.75 -15.28 2.35
C SER A 157 6.01 -14.03 3.16
N ALA A 158 4.99 -13.54 3.87
CA ALA A 158 5.11 -12.39 4.76
C ALA A 158 4.15 -12.46 5.94
N THR A 159 4.50 -11.73 6.98
CA THR A 159 3.68 -11.51 8.17
C THR A 159 3.51 -10.01 8.37
N GLY A 160 2.37 -9.61 8.91
CA GLY A 160 2.09 -8.21 9.11
C GLY A 160 0.96 -7.95 10.09
N VAL A 161 0.68 -6.67 10.27
CA VAL A 161 -0.39 -6.18 11.13
C VAL A 161 -1.09 -5.03 10.40
N VAL A 162 -2.42 -4.99 10.45
CA VAL A 162 -3.20 -3.85 9.93
C VAL A 162 -2.97 -2.64 10.84
N LEU A 163 -2.70 -1.47 10.25
CA LEU A 163 -2.42 -0.26 11.00
C LEU A 163 -3.62 0.68 10.96
N GLU A 164 -4.14 0.94 9.77
CA GLU A 164 -5.16 1.94 9.54
C GLU A 164 -6.05 1.56 8.35
N LEU A 165 -7.29 2.00 8.44
CA LEU A 165 -8.30 1.91 7.39
C LEU A 165 -8.51 3.32 6.84
N ASP A 166 -8.33 3.49 5.54
CA ASP A 166 -8.39 4.79 4.90
C ASP A 166 -9.24 4.72 3.63
N ALA A 167 -9.93 5.81 3.32
CA ALA A 167 -10.66 5.98 2.06
C ALA A 167 -9.71 6.37 0.92
N SER A 168 -8.55 6.97 1.20
CA SER A 168 -7.60 7.38 0.16
C SER A 168 -6.14 7.41 0.63
N THR A 169 -5.30 6.52 0.08
CA THR A 169 -3.88 6.49 0.43
C THR A 169 -3.03 7.26 -0.57
N LYS A 170 -2.25 8.23 -0.09
CA LYS A 170 -1.33 9.03 -0.91
C LYS A 170 0.05 8.38 -1.03
N VAL A 171 0.15 7.30 -1.81
CA VAL A 171 1.44 6.69 -2.16
C VAL A 171 2.08 7.46 -3.31
N VAL A 172 3.35 7.82 -3.18
CA VAL A 172 4.09 8.56 -4.21
C VAL A 172 5.28 7.77 -4.74
N LYS A 173 5.55 7.89 -6.03
CA LYS A 173 6.76 7.37 -6.67
C LYS A 173 7.67 8.53 -7.04
N LYS A 174 8.94 8.37 -6.68
CA LYS A 174 9.98 9.32 -7.08
C LYS A 174 10.24 9.19 -8.57
N LEU A 175 10.22 10.32 -9.27
CA LEU A 175 10.58 10.45 -10.66
C LEU A 175 11.77 11.41 -10.77
N LYS A 176 12.71 11.11 -11.66
CA LYS A 176 13.81 12.02 -11.99
C LYS A 176 13.62 12.45 -13.44
N LEU A 177 13.39 13.73 -13.66
CA LEU A 177 13.52 14.33 -14.98
C LEU A 177 15.00 14.62 -15.18
N VAL A 178 15.55 14.25 -16.33
CA VAL A 178 16.99 14.28 -16.60
C VAL A 178 17.24 15.15 -17.81
N GLY A 179 18.23 16.02 -17.74
CA GLY A 179 18.70 16.83 -18.85
C GLY A 179 20.22 16.96 -18.86
N THR A 180 20.74 17.43 -19.98
CA THR A 180 22.18 17.61 -20.19
C THR A 180 22.49 19.09 -20.44
N PRO A 181 23.61 19.63 -19.91
CA PRO A 181 24.01 20.99 -20.17
C PRO A 181 24.52 21.14 -21.61
N SER A 182 24.03 22.13 -22.35
CA SER A 182 24.51 22.43 -23.72
C SER A 182 25.56 23.52 -23.72
N GLN A 183 25.24 24.65 -23.11
CA GLN A 183 26.09 25.84 -23.01
C GLN A 183 26.29 26.18 -21.54
N ILE A 184 27.54 26.26 -21.12
CA ILE A 184 27.94 26.45 -19.73
C ILE A 184 28.73 27.74 -19.62
N ASN A 185 28.21 28.65 -18.80
CA ASN A 185 28.88 29.86 -18.36
C ASN A 185 29.43 29.63 -16.95
N ARG A 186 29.79 30.69 -16.21
CA ARG A 186 30.37 30.55 -14.86
C ARG A 186 29.41 29.87 -13.87
N ASN A 187 28.26 30.49 -13.61
CA ASN A 187 27.24 29.97 -12.68
C ASN A 187 25.87 29.76 -13.36
N THR A 188 25.82 29.91 -14.68
CA THR A 188 24.61 29.69 -15.47
C THR A 188 24.89 28.63 -16.51
N ALA A 189 23.88 27.82 -16.81
CA ALA A 189 23.93 26.89 -17.90
C ALA A 189 22.58 26.78 -18.58
N PHE A 190 22.61 26.50 -19.87
CA PHE A 190 21.44 26.09 -20.63
C PHE A 190 21.37 24.57 -20.62
N VAL A 191 20.21 24.03 -20.26
CA VAL A 191 19.97 22.60 -20.11
C VAL A 191 18.96 22.16 -21.17
N THR A 192 19.25 21.04 -21.81
CA THR A 192 18.46 20.50 -22.92
C THR A 192 18.00 19.08 -22.62
N GLY A 193 16.88 18.67 -23.24
CA GLY A 193 16.38 17.29 -23.18
C GLY A 193 15.70 16.88 -21.86
N MET A 194 15.44 17.81 -20.94
CA MET A 194 14.67 17.54 -19.71
C MET A 194 13.16 17.68 -19.90
N PHE A 195 12.74 18.62 -20.75
CA PHE A 195 11.36 18.96 -21.07
C PHE A 195 11.21 19.00 -22.59
N ASN A 196 9.97 18.87 -23.07
CA ASN A 196 9.65 18.88 -24.49
C ASN A 196 9.07 20.22 -24.97
N SER A 197 8.55 21.05 -24.06
CA SER A 197 7.92 22.32 -24.41
C SER A 197 8.21 23.43 -23.40
N GLN A 198 8.14 24.68 -23.85
CA GLN A 198 8.21 25.86 -22.97
C GLN A 198 7.13 25.88 -21.88
N LEU A 199 5.95 25.35 -22.16
CA LEU A 199 4.85 25.29 -21.18
C LEU A 199 5.21 24.38 -20.00
N GLU A 200 5.88 23.25 -20.27
CA GLU A 200 6.40 22.39 -19.21
C GLU A 200 7.46 23.12 -18.39
N VAL A 201 8.41 23.80 -19.03
CA VAL A 201 9.45 24.56 -18.33
C VAL A 201 8.83 25.66 -17.46
N ALA A 202 7.85 26.41 -17.97
CA ALA A 202 7.17 27.47 -17.23
C ALA A 202 6.48 26.93 -15.96
N LYS A 203 5.90 25.72 -16.04
CA LYS A 203 5.31 25.05 -14.87
C LYS A 203 6.35 24.68 -13.80
N PHE A 204 7.59 24.42 -14.21
CA PHE A 204 8.72 24.09 -13.32
C PHE A 204 9.69 25.26 -13.11
N GLU A 205 9.29 26.50 -13.43
CA GLU A 205 10.11 27.68 -13.17
C GLU A 205 10.31 27.87 -11.66
N GLY A 206 11.53 28.18 -11.23
CA GLY A 206 11.89 28.24 -9.82
C GLY A 206 12.10 26.89 -9.14
N ALA A 207 11.90 25.76 -9.84
CA ALA A 207 12.13 24.45 -9.26
C ALA A 207 13.61 24.20 -8.95
N SER A 208 13.86 23.50 -7.84
CA SER A 208 15.20 23.08 -7.45
C SER A 208 15.68 21.89 -8.27
N ILE A 209 16.90 22.01 -8.82
CA ILE A 209 17.58 20.98 -9.60
C ILE A 209 18.93 20.66 -8.97
N ARG A 210 19.46 19.48 -9.25
CA ARG A 210 20.80 19.08 -8.80
C ARG A 210 21.50 18.32 -9.90
N THR A 211 22.82 18.37 -9.90
CA THR A 211 23.63 17.49 -10.74
C THR A 211 24.04 16.22 -10.02
N VAL A 212 24.51 15.23 -10.77
CA VAL A 212 25.09 14.00 -10.20
C VAL A 212 26.28 14.32 -9.31
N SER A 213 27.06 15.35 -9.66
CA SER A 213 28.18 15.89 -8.89
C SER A 213 27.77 16.65 -7.61
N GLY A 214 26.47 16.80 -7.35
CA GLY A 214 25.93 17.37 -6.11
C GLY A 214 25.71 18.89 -6.12
N ILE A 215 26.09 19.58 -7.20
CA ILE A 215 25.91 21.04 -7.35
C ILE A 215 24.41 21.35 -7.39
N ARG A 216 23.95 22.28 -6.54
CA ARG A 216 22.55 22.70 -6.51
C ARG A 216 22.31 23.80 -7.53
N GLY A 217 21.10 23.83 -8.08
CA GLY A 217 20.69 24.87 -9.01
C GLY A 217 19.19 25.12 -8.99
N THR A 218 18.77 26.09 -9.80
CA THR A 218 17.38 26.53 -9.92
C THR A 218 17.04 26.83 -11.37
N ILE A 219 15.88 26.35 -11.83
CA ILE A 219 15.34 26.68 -13.15
C ILE A 219 14.94 28.15 -13.16
N LYS A 220 15.45 28.93 -14.11
CA LYS A 220 15.20 30.37 -14.18
C LYS A 220 14.19 30.77 -15.23
N LYS A 221 14.36 30.36 -16.50
CA LYS A 221 13.45 30.77 -17.57
C LYS A 221 13.53 29.82 -18.74
N ALA A 222 12.38 29.57 -19.37
CA ALA A 222 12.32 28.85 -20.64
C ALA A 222 12.96 29.68 -21.78
N LEU A 223 13.64 29.00 -22.70
CA LEU A 223 14.20 29.62 -23.89
C LEU A 223 13.15 29.66 -24.99
N ARG A 224 13.19 30.70 -25.82
CA ARG A 224 12.29 30.82 -26.96
C ARG A 224 12.80 29.95 -28.11
N PRO A 225 11.91 29.26 -28.84
CA PRO A 225 12.31 28.39 -29.93
C PRO A 225 12.68 29.28 -31.13
N GLY A 226 13.73 28.92 -31.88
CA GLY A 226 14.10 29.63 -33.11
C GLY A 226 15.42 30.41 -33.05
N GLN A 227 16.15 30.40 -31.92
CA GLN A 227 17.58 30.75 -31.92
C GLN A 227 18.41 29.50 -32.29
N LYS A 228 19.49 29.67 -33.05
CA LYS A 228 20.34 28.56 -33.55
C LYS A 228 20.74 27.61 -32.42
N GLY A 229 20.29 26.35 -32.51
CA GLY A 229 20.63 25.27 -31.59
C GLY A 229 19.76 25.16 -30.33
N ILE A 230 18.75 26.02 -30.17
CA ILE A 230 17.79 25.94 -29.05
C ILE A 230 16.55 25.14 -29.49
N ARG A 231 16.27 24.06 -28.76
CA ARG A 231 15.06 23.24 -28.94
C ARG A 231 13.93 23.75 -28.04
N ASP A 232 12.70 23.43 -28.41
CA ASP A 232 11.57 23.68 -27.51
C ASP A 232 11.71 22.80 -26.25
N GLY A 233 11.47 23.40 -25.08
CA GLY A 233 11.74 22.77 -23.78
C GLY A 233 13.14 23.02 -23.19
N ASP A 234 14.04 23.68 -23.92
CA ASP A 234 15.32 24.11 -23.36
C ASP A 234 15.13 25.29 -22.38
N PHE A 235 15.95 25.32 -21.33
CA PHE A 235 15.82 26.32 -20.28
C PHE A 235 17.17 26.80 -19.75
N ARG A 236 17.15 28.04 -19.23
CA ARG A 236 18.27 28.60 -18.47
C ARG A 236 18.14 28.21 -17.00
N ALA A 237 19.23 27.73 -16.41
CA ALA A 237 19.35 27.50 -14.99
C ALA A 237 20.58 28.18 -14.40
N THR A 238 20.51 28.49 -13.11
CA THR A 238 21.62 28.98 -12.29
C THR A 238 22.07 27.90 -11.33
N PHE A 239 23.37 27.72 -11.17
CA PHE A 239 24.00 26.74 -10.29
C PHE A 239 24.96 27.42 -9.32
N GLU A 240 25.26 26.75 -8.21
CA GLU A 240 26.21 27.24 -7.20
C GLU A 240 27.65 27.34 -7.75
N ASP A 241 28.03 26.40 -8.62
CA ASP A 241 29.36 26.32 -9.22
C ASP A 241 29.26 25.97 -10.72
N LYS A 242 30.38 26.08 -11.43
CA LYS A 242 30.51 25.80 -12.85
C LYS A 242 30.34 24.32 -13.14
N LEU A 243 29.46 24.03 -14.09
CA LEU A 243 29.20 22.67 -14.58
C LEU A 243 30.28 22.18 -15.55
N ILE A 244 30.34 20.85 -15.70
CA ILE A 244 31.12 20.19 -16.77
C ILE A 244 30.15 19.71 -17.84
N LYS A 245 30.59 19.65 -19.11
CA LYS A 245 29.74 19.16 -20.22
C LYS A 245 29.24 17.72 -20.02
N SER A 246 29.95 16.90 -19.26
CA SER A 246 29.58 15.52 -18.93
C SER A 246 28.59 15.41 -17.77
N ASP A 247 28.25 16.52 -17.10
CA ASP A 247 27.30 16.47 -15.98
C ASP A 247 25.89 16.14 -16.44
N ILE A 248 25.19 15.38 -15.61
CA ILE A 248 23.77 15.11 -15.77
C ILE A 248 23.01 15.92 -14.74
N VAL A 249 22.11 16.78 -15.22
CA VAL A 249 21.23 17.59 -14.38
C VAL A 249 19.93 16.83 -14.19
N PHE A 250 19.43 16.74 -12.96
CA PHE A 250 18.13 16.12 -12.70
C PHE A 250 17.26 16.94 -11.75
N LEU A 251 15.96 16.89 -12.01
CA LEU A 251 14.90 17.40 -11.14
C LEU A 251 14.26 16.22 -10.41
N ARG A 252 14.13 16.31 -9.08
CA ARG A 252 13.46 15.28 -8.27
C ARG A 252 11.97 15.62 -8.16
N ALA A 253 11.15 14.92 -8.92
CA ALA A 253 9.69 15.02 -8.86
C ALA A 253 9.07 13.82 -8.12
N TRP A 254 7.81 13.97 -7.74
CA TRP A 254 7.01 12.94 -7.09
C TRP A 254 5.68 12.85 -7.82
N THR A 255 5.29 11.65 -8.23
CA THR A 255 3.97 11.39 -8.83
C THR A 255 3.15 10.53 -7.89
N ALA A 256 1.85 10.79 -7.80
CA ALA A 256 0.92 9.88 -7.13
C ALA A 256 0.89 8.53 -7.85
N VAL A 257 0.65 7.47 -7.08
CA VAL A 257 0.56 6.09 -7.55
C VAL A 257 -0.77 5.53 -7.12
N ASP A 258 -1.57 5.11 -8.09
CA ASP A 258 -2.84 4.45 -7.80
C ASP A 258 -2.62 3.02 -7.33
N VAL A 259 -3.41 2.64 -6.33
CA VAL A 259 -3.44 1.29 -5.78
C VAL A 259 -4.52 0.50 -6.53
N PRO A 260 -4.18 -0.65 -7.15
CA PRO A 260 -5.15 -1.45 -7.90
C PRO A 260 -6.31 -1.91 -7.00
N LYS A 261 -7.54 -1.71 -7.48
CA LYS A 261 -8.77 -2.19 -6.82
C LYS A 261 -9.06 -3.64 -7.23
N PHE A 262 -8.17 -4.56 -6.86
CA PHE A 262 -8.29 -5.99 -7.17
C PHE A 262 -8.44 -6.81 -5.90
N VAL A 263 -9.53 -7.57 -5.81
CA VAL A 263 -9.83 -8.49 -4.71
C VAL A 263 -10.44 -9.75 -5.32
N ASN A 264 -9.87 -10.91 -5.02
CA ASN A 264 -10.45 -12.20 -5.37
C ASN A 264 -10.57 -13.06 -4.10
N PRO A 265 -11.78 -13.37 -3.59
CA PRO A 265 -11.94 -14.28 -2.47
C PRO A 265 -11.48 -15.69 -2.85
N VAL A 266 -10.84 -16.39 -1.91
CA VAL A 266 -10.31 -17.75 -2.08
C VAL A 266 -11.33 -18.79 -1.64
#